data_AF-A0A7C7RXH1-F1
#
_entry.id   AF-A0A7C7RXH1-F1
#
_cell.length_a   1.000
_cell.length_b   1.000
_cell.length_c   1.000
_cell.angle_alpha   90.00
_cell.angle_beta   90.00
_cell.angle_gamma   90.00
#
_symmetry.space_group_name_H-M   'P 1'
#
loop_
_entity.id
_entity.type
_entity.pdbx_description
1 polymer ?
#
loop_
_entity_poly.entity_id
_entity_poly.type
_entity_poly.pdbx_seq_one_letter_code
_entity_poly.pdbx_strand_id
1 'polypeptide(L)'
;MGVLRRPEFLAIGHVCYDLRDEGHVIGGAAAYSALLARNLGYRTAILTSAADDFPFESALPGVGVRRTPSPVNTVFVNRRLGRRRVQFVESVAREIDLALLPPRWRRPRIAYLCPIMGEFSAVAALEALDPEVVGIAPQGWLRRRTPKGLVVRAGWEELEEAAGRADFIVASHEELTPEEIERYAALTRIFLLTRSREGADLYVGGIPVARVPAVPAREVDETGAGDVFGAAFAVRYAETRDPLEAARFAAAAASLAVEGVGLSGVPDSREEVLVRLGEGIADLEGLPGERAGLV
;
A
#
# COMPACT_ATOMS: atom_id res chain seq x y z
N MET A 1 -26.86 -11.22 -3.62
CA MET A 1 -25.58 -11.70 -3.03
C MET A 1 -24.89 -12.62 -4.03
N GLY A 2 -23.90 -12.11 -4.77
CA GLY A 2 -23.14 -12.92 -5.72
C GLY A 2 -22.29 -13.98 -5.02
N VAL A 3 -22.08 -15.13 -5.69
CA VAL A 3 -21.19 -16.19 -5.20
C VAL A 3 -19.81 -15.60 -4.95
N LEU A 4 -19.32 -15.64 -3.71
CA LEU A 4 -17.96 -15.22 -3.36
C LEU A 4 -16.97 -16.13 -4.09
N ARG A 5 -16.45 -15.66 -5.23
CA ARG A 5 -15.41 -16.32 -6.02
C ARG A 5 -14.06 -16.19 -5.30
N ARG A 6 -13.13 -17.09 -5.61
CA ARG A 6 -11.74 -17.02 -5.11
C ARG A 6 -11.06 -15.78 -5.72
N PRO A 7 -10.56 -14.84 -4.91
CA PRO A 7 -9.78 -13.71 -5.39
C PRO A 7 -8.39 -14.18 -5.83
N GLU A 8 -7.83 -13.51 -6.83
CA GLU A 8 -6.42 -13.54 -7.17
C GLU A 8 -5.65 -12.56 -6.28
N PHE A 9 -6.22 -11.40 -5.97
CA PHE A 9 -5.65 -10.42 -5.06
C PHE A 9 -6.57 -10.22 -3.85
N LEU A 10 -6.05 -10.42 -2.64
CA LEU A 10 -6.75 -10.13 -1.39
C LEU A 10 -6.00 -9.06 -0.61
N ALA A 11 -6.65 -7.91 -0.38
CA ALA A 11 -6.15 -6.92 0.57
C ALA A 11 -6.79 -7.11 1.95
N ILE A 12 -6.02 -6.97 3.03
CA ILE A 12 -6.52 -6.96 4.40
C ILE A 12 -6.11 -5.64 5.07
N GLY A 13 -7.09 -4.84 5.45
CA GLY A 13 -6.89 -3.52 6.01
C GLY A 13 -8.20 -2.71 6.03
N HIS A 14 -8.22 -1.65 6.81
CA HIS A 14 -9.35 -0.74 6.84
C HIS A 14 -9.50 0.01 5.52
N VAL A 15 -10.75 0.18 5.13
CA VAL A 15 -11.19 1.35 4.38
C VAL A 15 -11.37 2.51 5.35
N CYS A 16 -11.15 3.74 4.91
CA CYS A 16 -11.32 4.91 5.77
C CYS A 16 -11.85 6.12 5.00
N TYR A 17 -12.11 7.18 5.75
CA TYR A 17 -12.23 8.52 5.20
C TYR A 17 -11.03 9.37 5.62
N ASP A 18 -10.53 10.16 4.69
CA ASP A 18 -9.72 11.34 4.98
C ASP A 18 -10.64 12.55 4.98
N LEU A 19 -10.82 13.18 6.13
CA LEU A 19 -11.56 14.42 6.26
C LEU A 19 -10.70 15.58 5.75
N ARG A 20 -11.20 16.25 4.70
CA ARG A 20 -10.64 17.45 4.09
C ARG A 20 -11.62 18.61 4.25
N ASP A 21 -11.19 19.82 3.88
CA ASP A 21 -12.04 21.01 3.94
C ASP A 21 -13.34 20.86 3.14
N GLU A 22 -13.29 20.08 2.05
CA GLU A 22 -14.41 19.80 1.14
C GLU A 22 -15.29 18.60 1.60
N GLY A 23 -14.92 17.95 2.70
CA GLY A 23 -15.63 16.80 3.27
C GLY A 23 -14.82 15.51 3.29
N HIS A 24 -15.53 14.37 3.34
CA HIS A 24 -14.90 13.05 3.37
C HIS A 24 -14.43 12.61 1.98
N VAL A 25 -13.14 12.29 1.88
CA VAL A 25 -12.55 11.58 0.73
C VAL A 25 -12.32 10.13 1.12
N ILE A 26 -12.71 9.20 0.27
CA ILE A 26 -12.48 7.77 0.52
C ILE A 26 -10.99 7.46 0.41
N GLY A 27 -10.49 6.71 1.38
CA GLY A 27 -9.13 6.21 1.39
C GLY A 27 -9.01 4.85 2.08
N GLY A 28 -7.82 4.60 2.60
CA GLY A 28 -7.45 3.35 3.26
C GLY A 28 -6.71 2.44 2.30
N ALA A 29 -5.62 1.87 2.77
CA ALA A 29 -4.71 1.11 1.91
C ALA A 29 -5.40 -0.06 1.21
N ALA A 30 -6.31 -0.74 1.90
CA ALA A 30 -7.09 -1.81 1.31
C ALA A 30 -7.94 -1.33 0.11
N ALA A 31 -8.48 -0.10 0.15
CA ALA A 31 -9.26 0.47 -0.95
C ALA A 31 -8.38 0.75 -2.17
N TYR A 32 -7.27 1.50 -1.99
CA TYR A 32 -6.32 1.83 -3.05
C TYR A 32 -5.74 0.58 -3.70
N SER A 33 -5.21 -0.33 -2.88
CA SER A 33 -4.57 -1.55 -3.36
C SER A 33 -5.54 -2.45 -4.12
N ALA A 34 -6.77 -2.59 -3.62
CA ALA A 34 -7.76 -3.45 -4.26
C ALA A 34 -8.31 -2.89 -5.57
N LEU A 35 -8.57 -1.57 -5.61
CA LEU A 35 -9.01 -0.89 -6.82
C LEU A 35 -7.95 -1.01 -7.92
N LEU A 36 -6.68 -0.76 -7.58
CA LEU A 36 -5.58 -0.91 -8.53
C LEU A 36 -5.49 -2.35 -9.06
N ALA A 37 -5.44 -3.35 -8.16
CA ALA A 37 -5.32 -4.73 -8.60
C ALA A 37 -6.46 -5.14 -9.54
N ARG A 38 -7.69 -4.67 -9.25
CA ARG A 38 -8.86 -4.87 -10.12
C ARG A 38 -8.65 -4.23 -11.49
N ASN A 39 -8.19 -2.98 -11.54
CA ASN A 39 -7.92 -2.24 -12.78
C ASN A 39 -6.77 -2.87 -13.60
N LEU A 40 -5.83 -3.54 -12.94
CA LEU A 40 -4.78 -4.34 -13.58
C LEU A 40 -5.24 -5.73 -14.06
N GLY A 41 -6.54 -6.04 -13.93
CA GLY A 41 -7.19 -7.24 -14.46
C GLY A 41 -7.35 -8.39 -13.46
N TYR A 42 -7.05 -8.19 -12.17
CA TYR A 42 -7.17 -9.25 -11.17
C TYR A 42 -8.59 -9.35 -10.62
N ARG A 43 -9.02 -10.57 -10.29
CA ARG A 43 -10.19 -10.76 -9.42
C ARG A 43 -9.81 -10.37 -8.01
N THR A 44 -10.36 -9.27 -7.52
CA THR A 44 -9.91 -8.69 -6.26
C THR A 44 -10.96 -8.78 -5.16
N ALA A 45 -10.51 -8.93 -3.92
CA ALA A 45 -11.33 -8.83 -2.72
C ALA A 45 -10.62 -8.07 -1.59
N ILE A 46 -11.40 -7.55 -0.65
CA ILE A 46 -10.92 -6.98 0.60
C ILE A 46 -11.58 -7.64 1.81
N LEU A 47 -10.79 -7.89 2.85
CA LEU A 47 -11.26 -8.11 4.21
C LEU A 47 -11.02 -6.82 5.00
N THR A 48 -12.09 -6.20 5.48
CA THR A 48 -12.04 -4.85 6.06
C THR A 48 -12.99 -4.69 7.26
N SER A 49 -13.03 -3.50 7.85
CA SER A 49 -13.95 -3.09 8.90
C SER A 49 -14.49 -1.70 8.58
N ALA A 50 -15.81 -1.54 8.66
CA ALA A 50 -16.48 -0.29 8.32
C ALA A 50 -17.90 -0.23 8.91
N ALA A 51 -18.47 0.96 8.93
CA ALA A 51 -19.88 1.16 9.23
C ALA A 51 -20.79 0.72 8.07
N ASP A 52 -22.09 0.60 8.36
CA ASP A 52 -23.10 0.15 7.38
C ASP A 52 -23.29 1.13 6.22
N ASP A 53 -22.96 2.40 6.42
CA ASP A 53 -23.10 3.48 5.45
C ASP A 53 -21.89 3.66 4.53
N PHE A 54 -20.83 2.86 4.68
CA PHE A 54 -19.65 2.98 3.82
C PHE A 54 -20.02 2.57 2.37
N PRO A 55 -19.76 3.43 1.35
CA PRO A 55 -20.31 3.27 0.01
C PRO A 55 -19.47 2.33 -0.87
N PHE A 56 -19.35 1.06 -0.47
CA PHE A 56 -18.50 0.07 -1.13
C PHE A 56 -18.78 -0.09 -2.62
N GLU A 57 -20.05 -0.10 -3.05
CA GLU A 57 -20.42 -0.36 -4.44
C GLU A 57 -19.91 0.72 -5.40
N SER A 58 -20.00 1.99 -5.01
CA SER A 58 -19.48 3.10 -5.80
C SER A 58 -17.98 3.30 -5.64
N ALA A 59 -17.44 3.02 -4.44
CA ALA A 59 -16.03 3.22 -4.15
C ALA A 59 -15.13 2.14 -4.76
N LEU A 60 -15.60 0.89 -4.75
CA LEU A 60 -14.82 -0.29 -5.14
C LEU A 60 -15.62 -1.20 -6.10
N PRO A 61 -16.00 -0.69 -7.28
CA PRO A 61 -16.85 -1.42 -8.21
C PRO A 61 -16.19 -2.72 -8.69
N GLY A 62 -16.85 -3.84 -8.43
CA GLY A 62 -16.39 -5.18 -8.83
C GLY A 62 -15.37 -5.82 -7.87
N VAL A 63 -15.06 -5.18 -6.74
CA VAL A 63 -14.24 -5.77 -5.67
C VAL A 63 -15.13 -6.56 -4.71
N GLY A 64 -14.73 -7.79 -4.38
CA GLY A 64 -15.43 -8.58 -3.35
C GLY A 64 -15.17 -8.01 -1.95
N VAL A 65 -16.21 -7.79 -1.14
CA VAL A 65 -16.05 -7.21 0.21
C VAL A 65 -16.50 -8.20 1.26
N ARG A 66 -15.62 -8.49 2.23
CA ARG A 66 -15.99 -9.05 3.53
C ARG A 66 -15.71 -8.00 4.59
N ARG A 67 -16.74 -7.63 5.34
CA ARG A 67 -16.69 -6.54 6.32
C ARG A 67 -16.91 -7.08 7.73
N THR A 68 -16.06 -6.66 8.66
CA THR A 68 -16.34 -6.69 10.10
C THR A 68 -17.25 -5.50 10.42
N PRO A 69 -18.49 -5.71 10.91
CA PRO A 69 -19.39 -4.61 11.22
C PRO A 69 -18.84 -3.72 12.34
N SER A 70 -18.75 -2.42 12.08
CA SER A 70 -18.29 -1.40 13.01
C SER A 70 -19.36 -0.31 13.19
N PRO A 71 -19.52 0.31 14.37
CA PRO A 71 -20.44 1.44 14.55
C PRO A 71 -19.94 2.75 13.92
N VAL A 72 -18.64 2.83 13.61
CA VAL A 72 -17.99 4.01 13.03
C VAL A 72 -17.00 3.58 11.96
N ASN A 73 -16.70 4.48 11.02
CA ASN A 73 -15.61 4.33 10.07
C ASN A 73 -14.28 4.77 10.71
N THR A 74 -13.16 4.35 10.15
CA THR A 74 -11.88 5.00 10.46
C THR A 74 -11.85 6.35 9.76
N VAL A 75 -11.56 7.43 10.49
CA VAL A 75 -11.54 8.80 9.92
C VAL A 75 -10.24 9.50 10.31
N PHE A 76 -9.41 9.78 9.31
CA PHE A 76 -8.19 10.56 9.45
C PHE A 76 -8.43 12.04 9.15
N VAL A 77 -7.67 12.90 9.81
CA VAL A 77 -7.63 14.34 9.55
C VAL A 77 -6.19 14.74 9.36
N ASN A 78 -5.84 15.16 8.16
CA ASN A 78 -4.49 15.62 7.83
C ASN A 78 -4.44 17.15 7.92
N ARG A 79 -3.63 17.69 8.82
CA ARG A 79 -3.41 19.14 8.96
C ARG A 79 -2.00 19.50 8.53
N ARG A 80 -1.86 20.56 7.74
CA ARG A 80 -0.55 21.13 7.39
C ARG A 80 -0.17 22.17 8.44
N LEU A 81 0.99 21.96 9.09
CA LEU A 81 1.64 22.93 9.97
C LEU A 81 2.94 23.36 9.28
N GLY A 82 2.86 24.42 8.48
CA GLY A 82 3.94 24.83 7.57
C GLY A 82 4.22 23.72 6.54
N ARG A 83 5.47 23.24 6.47
CA ARG A 83 5.86 22.15 5.57
C ARG A 83 5.55 20.74 6.14
N ARG A 84 5.19 20.62 7.41
CA ARG A 84 4.96 19.32 8.07
C ARG A 84 3.49 18.94 8.01
N ARG A 85 3.22 17.67 7.67
CA ARG A 85 1.90 17.06 7.82
C ARG A 85 1.78 16.52 9.25
N VAL A 86 0.69 16.85 9.93
CA VAL A 86 0.33 16.29 11.24
C VAL A 86 -1.01 15.60 11.08
N GLN A 87 -1.06 14.32 11.42
CA GLN A 87 -2.23 13.48 11.20
C GLN A 87 -2.92 13.19 12.54
N PHE A 88 -4.24 13.32 12.54
CA PHE A 88 -5.12 12.90 13.63
C PHE A 88 -6.04 11.79 13.13
N VAL A 89 -6.55 10.99 14.04
CA VAL A 89 -7.61 10.01 13.78
C VAL A 89 -8.75 10.27 14.76
N GLU A 90 -9.88 10.72 14.20
CA GLU A 90 -11.09 11.11 14.95
C GLU A 90 -11.79 9.88 15.49
N SER A 91 -11.94 8.86 14.65
CA SER A 91 -12.54 7.58 14.97
C SER A 91 -11.78 6.45 14.27
N VAL A 92 -11.84 5.26 14.85
CA VAL A 92 -11.23 4.05 14.32
C VAL A 92 -12.33 2.99 14.26
N ALA A 93 -12.47 2.34 13.12
CA ALA A 93 -13.37 1.20 13.00
C ALA A 93 -12.90 0.05 13.92
N ARG A 94 -13.76 -0.92 14.19
CA ARG A 94 -13.38 -2.11 14.96
C ARG A 94 -12.21 -2.84 14.29
N GLU A 95 -11.41 -3.54 15.09
CA GLU A 95 -10.44 -4.52 14.57
C GLU A 95 -11.09 -5.47 13.56
N ILE A 96 -10.32 -5.87 12.56
CA ILE A 96 -10.76 -6.82 11.55
C ILE A 96 -10.83 -8.20 12.17
N ASP A 97 -12.03 -8.79 12.16
CA ASP A 97 -12.23 -10.17 12.57
C ASP A 97 -11.77 -11.12 11.45
N LEU A 98 -10.57 -11.67 11.62
CA LEU A 98 -9.99 -12.66 10.69
C LEU A 98 -10.82 -13.95 10.61
N ALA A 99 -11.68 -14.27 11.59
CA ALA A 99 -12.57 -15.42 11.51
C ALA A 99 -13.64 -15.24 10.43
N LEU A 100 -13.94 -14.00 10.02
CA LEU A 100 -14.84 -13.70 8.91
C LEU A 100 -14.23 -13.99 7.54
N LEU A 101 -12.92 -14.26 7.45
CA LEU A 101 -12.24 -14.58 6.21
C LEU A 101 -12.89 -15.81 5.55
N PRO A 102 -13.53 -15.65 4.38
CA PRO A 102 -14.21 -16.76 3.72
C PRO A 102 -13.22 -17.89 3.39
N PRO A 103 -13.58 -19.18 3.54
CA PRO A 103 -12.66 -20.29 3.24
C PRO A 103 -12.09 -20.24 1.82
N ARG A 104 -12.88 -19.77 0.84
CA ARG A 104 -12.45 -19.61 -0.57
C ARG A 104 -11.44 -18.48 -0.79
N TRP A 105 -11.28 -17.58 0.17
CA TRP A 105 -10.35 -16.46 0.11
C TRP A 105 -9.01 -16.75 0.79
N ARG A 106 -8.88 -17.88 1.50
CA ARG A 106 -7.66 -18.23 2.24
C ARG A 106 -6.44 -18.53 1.36
N ARG A 107 -6.66 -18.83 0.09
CA ARG A 107 -5.60 -19.15 -0.89
C ARG A 107 -5.60 -18.16 -2.05
N PRO A 108 -5.43 -16.85 -1.87
CA PRO A 108 -5.34 -15.96 -3.02
C PRO A 108 -4.02 -16.19 -3.76
N ARG A 109 -3.86 -15.63 -4.97
CA ARG A 109 -2.53 -15.61 -5.59
C ARG A 109 -1.62 -14.64 -4.82
N ILE A 110 -2.16 -13.47 -4.48
CA ILE A 110 -1.50 -12.42 -3.73
C ILE A 110 -2.32 -12.11 -2.48
N ALA A 111 -1.70 -12.17 -1.31
CA ALA A 111 -2.22 -11.55 -0.10
C ALA A 111 -1.43 -10.29 0.20
N TYR A 112 -2.13 -9.17 0.40
CA TYR A 112 -1.53 -7.88 0.73
C TYR A 112 -2.06 -7.41 2.08
N LEU A 113 -1.20 -7.41 3.10
CA LEU A 113 -1.54 -6.94 4.44
C LEU A 113 -1.16 -5.46 4.55
N CYS A 114 -2.16 -4.62 4.69
CA CYS A 114 -2.01 -3.18 4.61
C CYS A 114 -2.87 -2.46 5.66
N PRO A 115 -2.60 -2.65 6.96
CA PRO A 115 -3.29 -1.92 8.02
C PRO A 115 -2.98 -0.42 7.94
N ILE A 116 -3.86 0.42 8.50
CA ILE A 116 -3.66 1.88 8.60
C ILE A 116 -3.66 2.39 10.05
N MET A 117 -4.11 1.59 11.02
CA MET A 117 -4.17 1.91 12.45
C MET A 117 -4.07 0.65 13.35
N GLY A 118 -3.31 -0.36 12.92
CA GLY A 118 -3.00 -1.55 13.73
C GLY A 118 -4.20 -2.48 13.94
N GLU A 119 -5.13 -2.50 12.99
CA GLU A 119 -6.46 -3.11 13.13
C GLU A 119 -6.53 -4.65 13.05
N PHE A 120 -5.41 -5.35 12.93
CA PHE A 120 -5.32 -6.82 13.03
C PHE A 120 -3.88 -7.26 13.30
N SER A 121 -3.68 -8.48 13.79
CA SER A 121 -2.36 -9.12 13.92
C SER A 121 -1.86 -9.62 12.55
N ALA A 122 -0.63 -9.25 12.19
CA ALA A 122 0.03 -9.72 10.98
C ALA A 122 0.23 -11.24 11.04
N VAL A 123 0.70 -11.74 12.18
CA VAL A 123 0.97 -13.17 12.38
C VAL A 123 -0.31 -13.99 12.23
N ALA A 124 -1.39 -13.57 12.89
CA ALA A 124 -2.68 -14.27 12.77
C ALA A 124 -3.23 -14.24 11.34
N ALA A 125 -3.05 -13.13 10.61
CA ALA A 125 -3.44 -13.04 9.20
C ALA A 125 -2.63 -14.02 8.34
N LEU A 126 -1.31 -14.09 8.56
CA LEU A 126 -0.42 -14.99 7.85
C LEU A 126 -0.73 -16.47 8.16
N GLU A 127 -1.16 -16.82 9.37
CA GLU A 127 -1.61 -18.17 9.73
C GLU A 127 -2.93 -18.56 9.05
N ALA A 128 -3.82 -17.60 8.83
CA ALA A 128 -5.11 -17.83 8.19
C ALA A 128 -5.01 -17.96 6.65
N LEU A 129 -3.86 -17.64 6.06
CA LEU A 129 -3.64 -17.52 4.62
C LEU A 129 -2.58 -18.50 4.10
N ASP A 130 -2.73 -18.88 2.84
CA ASP A 130 -1.82 -19.75 2.10
C ASP A 130 -1.71 -19.23 0.63
N PRO A 131 -1.08 -18.06 0.42
CA PRO A 131 -0.97 -17.41 -0.89
C PRO A 131 0.32 -17.77 -1.65
N GLU A 132 0.40 -17.43 -2.94
CA GLU A 132 1.64 -17.59 -3.73
C GLU A 132 2.65 -16.45 -3.53
N VAL A 133 2.14 -15.27 -3.12
CA VAL A 133 2.91 -14.07 -2.77
C VAL A 133 2.27 -13.40 -1.57
N VAL A 134 3.09 -13.05 -0.57
CA VAL A 134 2.71 -12.24 0.59
C VAL A 134 3.44 -10.89 0.53
N GLY A 135 2.67 -9.81 0.49
CA GLY A 135 3.19 -8.45 0.64
C GLY A 135 2.67 -7.77 1.90
N ILE A 136 3.50 -6.93 2.50
CA ILE A 136 3.14 -6.16 3.69
C ILE A 136 3.44 -4.67 3.48
N ALA A 137 2.46 -3.82 3.81
CA ALA A 137 2.66 -2.39 4.09
C ALA A 137 2.40 -2.15 5.59
N PRO A 138 3.43 -1.98 6.42
CA PRO A 138 3.30 -2.04 7.87
C PRO A 138 2.79 -0.73 8.49
N GLN A 139 2.39 0.25 7.68
CA GLN A 139 2.11 1.63 8.12
C GLN A 139 1.15 1.70 9.32
N GLY A 140 0.13 0.83 9.39
CA GLY A 140 -0.80 0.79 10.51
C GLY A 140 -0.18 0.28 11.81
N TRP A 141 0.74 -0.69 11.74
CA TRP A 141 1.47 -1.18 12.91
C TRP A 141 2.59 -0.23 13.36
N LEU A 142 3.05 0.64 12.46
CA LEU A 142 4.00 1.72 12.76
C LEU A 142 3.34 2.96 13.37
N ARG A 143 2.03 2.90 13.66
CA ARG A 143 1.23 4.01 14.18
C ARG A 143 0.62 3.64 15.52
N ARG A 144 0.50 4.65 16.39
CA ARG A 144 -0.39 4.62 17.54
C ARG A 144 -1.16 5.93 17.67
N ARG A 145 -2.36 5.83 18.22
CA ARG A 145 -3.21 6.98 18.53
C ARG A 145 -2.99 7.44 19.97
N THR A 146 -2.76 8.73 20.16
CA THR A 146 -2.77 9.34 21.51
C THR A 146 -4.21 9.55 22.01
N PRO A 147 -4.44 9.81 23.32
CA PRO A 147 -5.79 10.10 23.83
C PRO A 147 -6.51 11.28 23.14
N LYS A 148 -5.75 12.22 22.55
CA LYS A 148 -6.29 13.37 21.79
C LYS A 148 -6.48 13.09 20.29
N GLY A 149 -6.30 11.85 19.86
CA GLY A 149 -6.42 11.44 18.46
C GLY A 149 -5.20 11.72 17.59
N LEU A 150 -4.14 12.36 18.11
CA LEU A 150 -2.90 12.54 17.34
C LEU A 150 -2.29 11.18 16.99
N VAL A 151 -1.95 10.98 15.72
CA VAL A 151 -1.22 9.80 15.23
C VAL A 151 0.27 10.05 15.42
N VAL A 152 0.95 9.13 16.08
CA VAL A 152 2.39 9.18 16.31
C VAL A 152 3.03 7.84 15.94
N ARG A 153 4.33 7.87 15.63
CA ARG A 153 5.09 6.66 15.34
C ARG A 153 5.08 5.70 16.53
N ALA A 154 5.00 4.41 16.22
CA ALA A 154 5.14 3.28 17.13
C ALA A 154 6.09 2.24 16.52
N GLY A 155 6.58 1.32 17.33
CA GLY A 155 7.28 0.12 16.84
C GLY A 155 6.28 -0.97 16.49
N TRP A 156 6.64 -1.84 15.55
CA TRP A 156 5.86 -3.01 15.20
C TRP A 156 6.43 -4.25 15.90
N GLU A 157 5.69 -4.77 16.87
CA GLU A 157 6.14 -5.88 17.74
C GLU A 157 6.27 -7.22 17.00
N GLU A 158 5.47 -7.45 15.96
CA GLU A 158 5.46 -8.72 15.21
C GLU A 158 6.41 -8.73 14.00
N LEU A 159 7.28 -7.72 13.86
CA LEU A 159 8.14 -7.54 12.69
C LEU A 159 8.96 -8.81 12.38
N GLU A 160 9.68 -9.36 13.35
CA GLU A 160 10.56 -10.51 13.12
C GLU A 160 9.80 -11.72 12.58
N GLU A 161 8.65 -12.02 13.19
CA GLU A 161 7.85 -13.19 12.83
C GLU A 161 7.15 -13.00 11.48
N ALA A 162 6.61 -11.81 11.23
CA ALA A 162 5.93 -11.50 9.98
C ALA A 162 6.91 -11.37 8.79
N ALA A 163 8.07 -10.73 8.99
CA ALA A 163 9.07 -10.52 7.94
C ALA A 163 9.63 -11.84 7.40
N GLY A 164 9.85 -12.84 8.27
CA GLY A 164 10.30 -14.17 7.87
C GLY A 164 9.29 -14.94 6.99
N ARG A 165 8.03 -14.50 6.96
CA ARG A 165 6.93 -15.12 6.21
C ARG A 165 6.45 -14.28 5.03
N ALA A 166 6.89 -13.04 4.92
CA ALA A 166 6.57 -12.15 3.81
C ALA A 166 7.56 -12.33 2.64
N ASP A 167 7.06 -12.23 1.41
CA ASP A 167 7.94 -12.12 0.24
C ASP A 167 8.53 -10.72 0.14
N PHE A 168 7.75 -9.69 0.50
CA PHE A 168 8.24 -8.32 0.52
C PHE A 168 7.53 -7.42 1.55
N ILE A 169 8.25 -6.38 1.98
CA ILE A 169 7.73 -5.28 2.80
C ILE A 169 7.96 -3.96 2.05
N VAL A 170 6.95 -3.09 2.05
CA VAL A 170 7.04 -1.71 1.54
C VAL A 170 6.79 -0.76 2.70
N ALA A 171 7.73 0.16 2.95
CA ALA A 171 7.56 1.22 3.95
C ALA A 171 8.09 2.56 3.42
N SER A 172 7.64 3.67 3.99
CA SER A 172 8.17 4.99 3.66
C SER A 172 9.37 5.35 4.56
N HIS A 173 10.34 6.08 4.01
CA HIS A 173 11.43 6.68 4.78
C HIS A 173 10.95 7.62 5.90
N GLU A 174 9.71 8.13 5.82
CA GLU A 174 9.11 8.96 6.87
C GLU A 174 8.65 8.14 8.08
N GLU A 175 8.47 6.83 7.90
CA GLU A 175 7.89 5.93 8.91
C GLU A 175 8.95 5.26 9.77
N LEU A 176 10.21 5.21 9.32
CA LEU A 176 11.29 4.43 9.93
C LEU A 176 12.51 5.30 10.28
N THR A 177 13.20 4.96 11.38
CA THR A 177 14.55 5.47 11.65
C THR A 177 15.60 4.74 10.80
N PRO A 178 16.84 5.28 10.67
CA PRO A 178 17.92 4.58 9.98
C PRO A 178 18.18 3.15 10.51
N GLU A 179 18.13 2.97 11.83
CA GLU A 179 18.32 1.66 12.46
C GLU A 179 17.16 0.70 12.14
N GLU A 180 15.93 1.22 12.06
CA GLU A 180 14.77 0.44 11.63
C GLU A 180 14.89 0.07 10.14
N ILE A 181 15.35 0.97 9.26
CA ILE A 181 15.59 0.68 7.85
C ILE A 181 16.56 -0.50 7.68
N GLU A 182 17.69 -0.49 8.40
CA GLU A 182 18.65 -1.59 8.39
C GLU A 182 18.03 -2.91 8.89
N ARG A 183 17.26 -2.84 9.98
CA ARG A 183 16.56 -4.02 10.54
C ARG A 183 15.54 -4.60 9.56
N TYR A 184 14.71 -3.77 8.95
CA TYR A 184 13.71 -4.21 7.98
C TYR A 184 14.37 -4.82 6.74
N ALA A 185 15.43 -4.20 6.23
CA ALA A 185 16.19 -4.73 5.11
C ALA A 185 16.79 -6.11 5.45
N ALA A 186 17.37 -6.27 6.63
CA ALA A 186 18.01 -7.52 7.06
C ALA A 186 17.01 -8.67 7.29
N LEU A 187 15.81 -8.38 7.80
CA LEU A 187 14.80 -9.39 8.11
C LEU A 187 13.96 -9.82 6.91
N THR A 188 13.83 -8.96 5.90
CA THR A 188 12.90 -9.18 4.78
C THR A 188 13.62 -9.72 3.55
N ARG A 189 12.98 -10.63 2.82
CA ARG A 189 13.49 -11.14 1.54
C ARG A 189 13.65 -10.03 0.51
N ILE A 190 12.62 -9.19 0.35
CA ILE A 190 12.62 -7.99 -0.49
C ILE A 190 12.09 -6.83 0.34
N PHE A 191 12.87 -5.77 0.47
CA PHE A 191 12.42 -4.57 1.16
C PHE A 191 12.46 -3.37 0.22
N LEU A 192 11.35 -2.64 0.14
CA LEU A 192 11.21 -1.43 -0.64
C LEU A 192 11.01 -0.26 0.31
N LEU A 193 11.93 0.69 0.26
CA LEU A 193 11.86 1.93 1.02
C LEU A 193 11.48 3.08 0.08
N THR A 194 10.25 3.57 0.17
CA THR A 194 9.80 4.69 -0.65
C THR A 194 10.29 6.03 -0.09
N ARG A 195 10.73 6.92 -0.99
CA ARG A 195 11.31 8.23 -0.69
C ARG A 195 10.56 9.36 -1.41
N SER A 196 9.25 9.20 -1.58
CA SER A 196 8.40 10.18 -2.26
C SER A 196 9.02 10.60 -3.62
N ARG A 197 9.36 11.88 -3.78
CA ARG A 197 9.93 12.45 -5.02
C ARG A 197 11.35 11.96 -5.36
N GLU A 198 12.03 11.29 -4.43
CA GLU A 198 13.36 10.71 -4.64
C GLU A 198 13.30 9.26 -5.14
N GLY A 199 12.09 8.69 -5.29
CA GLY A 199 11.88 7.34 -5.80
C GLY A 199 11.83 6.29 -4.69
N ALA A 200 12.48 5.15 -4.88
CA ALA A 200 12.52 4.07 -3.90
C ALA A 200 13.86 3.32 -3.89
N ASP A 201 14.32 2.93 -2.70
CA ASP A 201 15.43 2.00 -2.55
C ASP A 201 14.90 0.57 -2.54
N LEU A 202 15.54 -0.32 -3.30
CA LEU A 202 15.25 -1.73 -3.34
C LEU A 202 16.39 -2.51 -2.66
N TYR A 203 16.01 -3.31 -1.67
CA TYR A 203 16.88 -4.24 -0.98
C TYR A 203 16.44 -5.68 -1.26
N VAL A 204 17.39 -6.57 -1.47
CA VAL A 204 17.14 -8.02 -1.64
C VAL A 204 18.09 -8.77 -0.72
N GLY A 205 17.55 -9.57 0.21
CA GLY A 205 18.32 -10.31 1.20
C GLY A 205 19.23 -9.41 2.06
N GLY A 206 18.73 -8.24 2.47
CA GLY A 206 19.50 -7.26 3.25
C GLY A 206 20.46 -6.38 2.45
N ILE A 207 20.64 -6.61 1.15
CA ILE A 207 21.61 -5.88 0.33
C ILE A 207 20.89 -4.84 -0.52
N PRO A 208 21.32 -3.56 -0.53
CA PRO A 208 20.79 -2.57 -1.47
C PRO A 208 21.20 -2.94 -2.89
N VAL A 209 20.22 -3.18 -3.77
CA VAL A 209 20.46 -3.62 -5.16
C VAL A 209 20.21 -2.52 -6.19
N ALA A 210 19.29 -1.59 -5.91
CA ALA A 210 18.97 -0.51 -6.82
C ALA A 210 18.30 0.66 -6.10
N ARG A 211 18.46 1.86 -6.67
CA ARG A 211 17.56 2.99 -6.44
C ARG A 211 16.70 3.17 -7.69
N VAL A 212 15.39 2.97 -7.55
CA VAL A 212 14.42 3.23 -8.62
C VAL A 212 14.04 4.71 -8.55
N PRO A 213 14.32 5.50 -9.59
CA PRO A 213 13.97 6.92 -9.59
C PRO A 213 12.45 7.11 -9.59
N ALA A 214 11.99 8.24 -9.05
CA ALA A 214 10.61 8.65 -9.21
C ALA A 214 10.32 8.95 -10.69
N VAL A 215 9.19 8.48 -11.19
CA VAL A 215 8.70 8.87 -12.51
C VAL A 215 8.10 10.28 -12.39
N PRO A 216 8.45 11.24 -13.27
CA PRO A 216 7.89 12.58 -13.23
C PRO A 216 6.35 12.56 -13.27
N ALA A 217 5.73 13.42 -12.46
CA ALA A 217 4.27 13.54 -12.38
C ALA A 217 3.86 14.94 -11.90
N ARG A 218 2.64 15.35 -12.27
CA ARG A 218 2.02 16.57 -11.76
C ARG A 218 1.26 16.25 -10.47
N GLU A 219 1.96 16.43 -9.34
CA GLU A 219 1.40 16.17 -8.01
C GLU A 219 0.16 17.03 -7.71
N VAL A 220 -0.97 16.37 -7.45
CA VAL A 220 -2.26 16.93 -7.02
C VAL A 220 -2.59 16.45 -5.60
N ASP A 221 -2.45 15.16 -5.33
CA ASP A 221 -2.70 14.54 -4.02
C ASP A 221 -1.75 13.36 -3.79
N GLU A 222 -0.89 13.44 -2.77
CA GLU A 222 0.06 12.36 -2.43
C GLU A 222 -0.61 11.16 -1.74
N THR A 223 -1.89 11.28 -1.38
CA THR A 223 -2.62 10.28 -0.58
C THR A 223 -2.81 8.98 -1.36
N GLY A 224 -2.38 7.87 -0.76
CA GLY A 224 -2.53 6.53 -1.34
C GLY A 224 -1.47 6.15 -2.38
N ALA A 225 -0.54 7.05 -2.74
CA ALA A 225 0.53 6.73 -3.70
C ALA A 225 1.41 5.55 -3.24
N GLY A 226 1.70 5.47 -1.93
CA GLY A 226 2.41 4.33 -1.34
C GLY A 226 1.61 3.02 -1.39
N ASP A 227 0.30 3.09 -1.20
CA ASP A 227 -0.60 1.93 -1.26
C ASP A 227 -0.74 1.41 -2.71
N VAL A 228 -0.76 2.33 -3.68
CA VAL A 228 -0.72 2.00 -5.12
C VAL A 228 0.65 1.42 -5.49
N PHE A 229 1.75 2.02 -5.03
CA PHE A 229 3.10 1.50 -5.25
C PHE A 229 3.20 0.04 -4.77
N GLY A 230 2.81 -0.23 -3.52
CA GLY A 230 2.95 -1.55 -2.95
C GLY A 230 2.05 -2.60 -3.61
N ALA A 231 0.83 -2.24 -4.00
CA ALA A 231 -0.06 -3.13 -4.75
C ALA A 231 0.44 -3.40 -6.18
N ALA A 232 0.95 -2.38 -6.88
CA ALA A 232 1.55 -2.52 -8.20
C ALA A 232 2.79 -3.43 -8.16
N PHE A 233 3.63 -3.25 -7.14
CA PHE A 233 4.77 -4.13 -6.88
C PHE A 233 4.30 -5.57 -6.69
N ALA A 234 3.29 -5.79 -5.83
CA ALA A 234 2.76 -7.12 -5.54
C ALA A 234 2.29 -7.83 -6.82
N VAL A 235 1.51 -7.11 -7.65
CA VAL A 235 0.97 -7.62 -8.93
C VAL A 235 2.11 -7.95 -9.88
N ARG A 236 3.04 -7.02 -10.11
CA ARG A 236 4.11 -7.23 -11.08
C ARG A 236 5.10 -8.30 -10.63
N TYR A 237 5.44 -8.34 -9.35
CA TYR A 237 6.32 -9.36 -8.78
C TYR A 237 5.71 -10.76 -8.87
N ALA A 238 4.39 -10.91 -8.65
CA ALA A 238 3.72 -12.19 -8.83
C ALA A 238 3.74 -12.69 -10.28
N GLU A 239 3.89 -11.80 -11.26
CA GLU A 239 3.95 -12.11 -12.69
C GLU A 239 5.35 -12.45 -13.17
N THR A 240 6.35 -11.69 -12.73
CA THR A 240 7.71 -11.74 -13.31
C THR A 240 8.73 -12.41 -12.40
N ARG A 241 8.47 -12.40 -11.09
CA ARG A 241 9.45 -12.77 -10.05
C ARG A 241 10.75 -11.95 -10.12
N ASP A 242 10.70 -10.79 -10.77
CA ASP A 242 11.80 -9.82 -10.85
C ASP A 242 11.50 -8.61 -9.96
N PRO A 243 12.22 -8.43 -8.83
CA PRO A 243 12.00 -7.31 -7.92
C PRO A 243 12.29 -5.94 -8.53
N LEU A 244 13.29 -5.81 -9.41
CA LEU A 244 13.65 -4.53 -10.00
C LEU A 244 12.61 -4.10 -11.04
N GLU A 245 12.17 -5.05 -11.87
CA GLU A 245 11.09 -4.81 -12.83
C GLU A 245 9.79 -4.43 -12.11
N ALA A 246 9.45 -5.14 -11.03
CA ALA A 246 8.27 -4.84 -10.22
C ALA A 246 8.35 -3.46 -9.55
N ALA A 247 9.53 -3.07 -9.05
CA ALA A 247 9.73 -1.76 -8.45
C ALA A 247 9.60 -0.61 -9.46
N ARG A 248 10.07 -0.79 -10.70
CA ARG A 248 9.88 0.20 -11.78
C ARG A 248 8.42 0.35 -12.18
N PHE A 249 7.71 -0.77 -12.33
CA PHE A 249 6.27 -0.76 -12.61
C PHE A 249 5.50 -0.06 -11.46
N ALA A 250 5.88 -0.33 -10.21
CA ALA A 250 5.30 0.31 -9.04
C ALA A 250 5.54 1.82 -9.00
N ALA A 251 6.74 2.28 -9.36
CA ALA A 251 7.04 3.71 -9.45
C ALA A 251 6.19 4.43 -10.51
N ALA A 252 5.95 3.78 -11.66
CA ALA A 252 5.06 4.31 -12.69
C ALA A 252 3.58 4.38 -12.23
N ALA A 253 3.09 3.33 -11.58
CA ALA A 253 1.72 3.32 -11.03
C ALA A 253 1.54 4.40 -9.95
N ALA A 254 2.52 4.57 -9.07
CA ALA A 254 2.49 5.59 -8.03
C ALA A 254 2.57 7.02 -8.59
N SER A 255 3.28 7.22 -9.69
CA SER A 255 3.35 8.54 -10.33
C SER A 255 2.02 8.94 -11.00
N LEU A 256 1.23 7.98 -11.48
CA LEU A 256 -0.15 8.22 -11.92
C LEU A 256 -1.06 8.53 -10.72
N ALA A 257 -0.90 7.78 -9.62
CA ALA A 257 -1.71 7.94 -8.40
C ALA A 257 -1.73 9.37 -7.87
N VAL A 258 -0.59 10.06 -7.92
CA VAL A 258 -0.48 11.41 -7.37
C VAL A 258 -1.15 12.50 -8.22
N GLU A 259 -1.60 12.19 -9.44
CA GLU A 259 -2.17 13.17 -10.37
C GLU A 259 -3.70 13.33 -10.21
N GLY A 260 -4.33 12.51 -9.37
CA GLY A 260 -5.76 12.57 -9.03
C GLY A 260 -6.01 12.63 -7.53
N VAL A 261 -7.24 12.98 -7.11
CA VAL A 261 -7.62 13.11 -5.69
C VAL A 261 -8.20 11.79 -5.19
N GLY A 262 -7.72 11.32 -4.04
CA GLY A 262 -8.27 10.10 -3.44
C GLY A 262 -8.15 8.89 -4.38
N LEU A 263 -9.19 8.05 -4.42
CA LEU A 263 -9.26 6.90 -5.32
C LEU A 263 -9.29 7.27 -6.82
N SER A 264 -9.58 8.52 -7.19
CA SER A 264 -9.63 8.91 -8.61
C SER A 264 -8.25 8.99 -9.25
N GLY A 265 -7.17 8.98 -8.47
CA GLY A 265 -5.80 8.91 -8.99
C GLY A 265 -5.37 7.48 -9.32
N VAL A 266 -6.08 6.45 -8.82
CA VAL A 266 -5.68 5.06 -9.07
C VAL A 266 -5.72 4.77 -10.58
N PRO A 267 -4.62 4.26 -11.18
CA PRO A 267 -4.57 3.91 -12.60
C PRO A 267 -5.78 3.08 -13.05
N ASP A 268 -6.36 3.44 -14.19
CA ASP A 268 -7.56 2.80 -14.73
C ASP A 268 -7.25 1.48 -15.44
N SER A 269 -6.01 1.31 -15.90
CA SER A 269 -5.61 0.11 -16.64
C SER A 269 -4.12 -0.22 -16.52
N ARG A 270 -3.80 -1.46 -16.88
CA ARG A 270 -2.40 -1.90 -17.05
C ARG A 270 -1.68 -1.14 -18.16
N GLU A 271 -2.37 -0.85 -19.25
CA GLU A 271 -1.79 -0.18 -20.41
C GLU A 271 -1.29 1.21 -20.02
N GLU A 272 -2.08 1.95 -19.24
CA GLU A 272 -1.72 3.27 -18.71
C GLU A 272 -0.41 3.22 -17.89
N VAL A 273 -0.27 2.23 -16.99
CA VAL A 273 0.97 2.07 -16.21
C VAL A 273 2.17 1.72 -17.09
N LEU A 274 1.97 0.90 -18.13
CA LEU A 274 3.05 0.52 -19.05
C LEU A 274 3.49 1.69 -19.93
N VAL A 275 2.56 2.54 -20.38
CA VAL A 275 2.86 3.77 -21.10
C VAL A 275 3.67 4.71 -20.21
N ARG A 276 3.21 4.96 -18.98
CA ARG A 276 3.93 5.80 -18.00
C ARG A 276 5.33 5.27 -17.70
N LEU A 277 5.49 3.95 -17.59
CA LEU A 277 6.79 3.31 -17.40
C LEU A 277 7.73 3.57 -18.59
N GLY A 278 7.22 3.49 -19.82
CA GLY A 278 7.97 3.79 -21.03
C GLY A 278 8.43 5.25 -21.11
N GLU A 279 7.54 6.19 -20.80
CA GLU A 279 7.85 7.63 -20.70
C GLU A 279 8.95 7.90 -19.67
N GLY A 280 8.81 7.32 -18.47
CA GLY A 280 9.79 7.49 -17.40
C GLY A 280 11.18 6.95 -17.75
N ILE A 281 11.27 5.86 -18.52
CA ILE A 281 12.58 5.34 -19.00
C ILE A 281 13.19 6.30 -20.03
N ALA A 282 12.41 6.79 -20.98
CA ALA A 282 12.89 7.71 -22.02
C ALA A 282 13.42 9.02 -21.42
N ASP A 283 12.75 9.56 -20.41
CA ASP A 283 13.18 10.78 -19.70
C ASP A 283 14.51 10.57 -18.97
N LEU A 284 14.75 9.39 -18.38
CA LEU A 284 16.01 9.07 -17.70
C LEU A 284 17.19 8.94 -18.69
N GLU A 285 16.94 8.41 -19.89
CA GLU A 285 17.95 8.31 -20.94
C GLU A 285 18.22 9.65 -21.65
N GLY A 286 17.26 10.59 -21.61
CA GLY A 286 17.34 11.92 -22.20
C GLY A 286 18.05 12.98 -21.35
N LEU A 287 18.37 12.70 -20.07
CA LEU A 287 19.13 13.61 -19.23
C LEU A 287 20.61 13.60 -19.64
N PRO A 288 21.25 14.76 -19.91
CA PRO A 288 22.67 14.80 -20.24
C PRO A 288 23.48 14.27 -19.05
N GLY A 289 24.04 13.07 -19.20
CA GLY A 289 24.83 12.43 -18.17
C GLY A 289 26.04 13.29 -17.78
N GLU A 290 26.20 13.54 -16.48
CA GLU A 290 27.52 13.85 -15.92
C GLU A 290 28.44 12.68 -16.28
N ARG A 291 29.24 12.88 -17.33
CA ARG A 291 30.43 12.06 -17.56
C ARG A 291 31.33 12.29 -16.35
N ALA A 292 31.29 11.37 -15.40
CA ALA A 292 32.32 11.23 -14.40
C ALA A 292 33.65 11.07 -15.16
N GLY A 293 34.43 12.15 -15.17
CA GLY A 293 35.77 12.17 -15.73
C GLY A 293 36.64 11.23 -14.91
N LEU A 294 37.01 10.11 -15.52
CA LEU A 294 38.23 9.39 -15.18
C LEU A 294 39.41 10.19 -15.75
N VAL A 295 40.13 10.88 -14.88
CA VAL A 295 41.58 11.15 -15.00
C VAL A 295 42.21 10.82 -13.66
#